data_AF-A0A3B9NCZ6-F1
#
_entry.id   AF-A0A3B9NCZ6-F1
#
_cell.length_a   1.000
_cell.length_b   1.000
_cell.length_c   1.000
_cell.angle_alpha   90.00
_cell.angle_beta   90.00
_cell.angle_gamma   90.00
#
_symmetry.space_group_name_H-M   'P 1'
#
loop_
_entity.id
_entity.type
_entity.pdbx_description
1 polymer ?
#
loop_
_entity_poly.entity_id
_entity_poly.type
_entity_poly.pdbx_seq_one_letter_code
_entity_poly.pdbx_strand_id
1 'polypeptide(L)'
;PDRIIFCKSQDAVVYTDAKPDLKSFISQRRRWASKSTKYKNKGVIALGISIWFFNLLILVAAVLALCGVKFVAWVVLFALLLKMTVEFLFIQPLTRFASRNELLWYLPLLSLAHILYLAYIGILGNVGKYDWKGRQVK
;
A
#
# COMPACT_ATOMS: atom_id res chain seq x y z
N PRO A 1 19.46 -17.72 22.12
CA PRO A 1 19.22 -18.82 21.15
C PRO A 1 17.79 -18.81 20.58
N ASP A 2 16.77 -18.46 21.39
CA ASP A 2 15.34 -18.57 21.01
C ASP A 2 14.70 -17.31 20.41
N ARG A 3 15.46 -16.41 19.79
CA ARG A 3 14.91 -15.19 19.20
C ARG A 3 15.33 -15.03 17.76
N ILE A 4 14.35 -14.88 16.88
CA ILE A 4 14.55 -14.54 15.48
C ILE A 4 14.84 -13.04 15.39
N ILE A 5 15.97 -12.67 14.80
CA ILE A 5 16.38 -11.28 14.56
C ILE A 5 16.54 -11.02 13.07
N PHE A 6 16.38 -9.77 12.65
CA PHE A 6 16.60 -9.37 11.26
C PHE A 6 18.10 -9.30 10.93
N CYS A 7 18.53 -9.97 9.86
CA CYS A 7 19.87 -9.82 9.31
C CYS A 7 19.89 -8.67 8.29
N LYS A 8 20.45 -7.52 8.68
CA LYS A 8 20.58 -6.34 7.81
C LYS A 8 21.90 -6.40 7.02
N SER A 9 22.06 -7.42 6.17
CA SER A 9 23.19 -7.56 5.23
C SER A 9 22.70 -7.49 3.79
N GLN A 10 23.44 -6.81 2.92
CA GLN A 10 23.15 -6.79 1.48
C GLN A 10 23.37 -8.17 0.84
N ASP A 11 24.32 -8.95 1.35
CA ASP A 11 24.61 -10.31 0.85
C ASP A 11 23.48 -11.31 1.16
N ALA A 12 22.61 -10.97 2.12
CA ALA A 12 21.45 -11.77 2.49
C ALA A 12 20.16 -11.40 1.70
N VAL A 13 20.26 -10.47 0.74
CA VAL A 13 19.11 -10.04 -0.08
C VAL A 13 18.76 -11.12 -1.11
N VAL A 14 17.51 -11.57 -1.09
CA VAL A 14 16.98 -12.54 -2.07
C VAL A 14 16.07 -11.82 -3.05
N TYR A 15 16.30 -12.05 -4.35
CA TYR A 15 15.47 -11.49 -5.41
C TYR A 15 14.26 -12.38 -5.69
N THR A 16 13.15 -11.75 -5.99
CA THR A 16 11.90 -12.43 -6.35
C THR A 16 11.31 -11.78 -7.58
N ASP A 17 10.83 -12.60 -8.51
CA ASP A 17 10.22 -12.09 -9.73
C ASP A 17 8.88 -11.38 -9.47
N ALA A 18 8.63 -10.34 -10.26
CA ALA A 18 7.32 -9.70 -10.31
C ALA A 18 6.26 -10.69 -10.79
N LYS A 19 5.01 -10.48 -10.37
CA LYS A 19 3.90 -11.29 -10.90
C LYS A 19 3.69 -10.99 -12.39
N PRO A 20 3.43 -12.02 -13.21
CA PRO A 20 3.40 -11.87 -14.67
C PRO A 20 2.16 -11.12 -15.16
N ASP A 21 1.08 -11.10 -14.37
CA ASP A 21 -0.19 -10.51 -14.77
C ASP A 21 -0.89 -9.79 -13.62
N LEU A 22 -1.78 -8.84 -13.98
CA LEU A 22 -2.51 -8.02 -13.02
C LEU A 22 -3.45 -8.84 -12.12
N LYS A 23 -4.02 -9.95 -12.63
CA LYS A 23 -4.91 -10.82 -11.86
C LYS A 23 -4.14 -11.55 -10.75
N SER A 24 -2.95 -12.06 -11.06
CA SER A 24 -2.02 -12.66 -10.12
C SER A 24 -1.52 -11.66 -9.08
N PHE A 25 -1.25 -10.41 -9.50
CA PHE A 25 -0.91 -9.33 -8.59
C PHE A 25 -2.04 -9.00 -7.61
N ILE A 26 -3.27 -8.78 -8.11
CA ILE A 26 -4.44 -8.47 -7.28
C ILE A 26 -4.74 -9.63 -6.31
N SER A 27 -4.66 -10.88 -6.78
CA SER A 27 -4.84 -12.07 -5.92
C SER A 27 -3.83 -12.13 -4.77
N GLN A 28 -2.56 -11.81 -5.04
CA GLN A 28 -1.53 -11.72 -4.00
C GLN A 28 -1.86 -10.63 -2.97
N ARG A 29 -2.29 -9.45 -3.42
CA ARG A 29 -2.59 -8.30 -2.55
C ARG A 29 -3.84 -8.48 -1.72
N ARG A 30 -4.90 -9.07 -2.28
CA ARG A 30 -6.11 -9.48 -1.54
C ARG A 30 -5.77 -10.34 -0.33
N ARG A 31 -4.88 -11.31 -0.53
CA ARG A 31 -4.40 -12.24 0.49
C ARG A 31 -3.55 -11.56 1.56
N TRP A 32 -2.76 -10.55 1.22
CA TRP A 32 -2.04 -9.75 2.22
C TRP A 32 -3.03 -8.98 3.10
N ALA A 33 -4.01 -8.30 2.49
CA ALA A 33 -5.05 -7.58 3.22
C ALA A 33 -5.83 -8.52 4.18
N SER A 34 -6.25 -9.69 3.70
CA SER A 34 -6.96 -10.71 4.51
C SER A 34 -6.13 -11.26 5.68
N LYS A 35 -4.80 -11.34 5.55
CA LYS A 35 -3.93 -11.78 6.66
C LYS A 35 -3.69 -10.66 7.68
N SER A 36 -3.63 -9.42 7.24
CA SER A 36 -3.36 -8.27 8.13
C SER A 36 -4.44 -8.09 9.21
N THR A 37 -5.69 -8.50 8.95
CA THR A 37 -6.78 -8.45 9.94
C THR A 37 -6.61 -9.44 11.10
N LYS A 38 -5.75 -10.46 10.94
CA LYS A 38 -5.48 -11.49 11.97
C LYS A 38 -4.20 -11.21 12.78
N TYR A 39 -3.60 -10.03 12.64
CA TYR A 39 -2.43 -9.67 13.44
C TYR A 39 -2.77 -9.51 14.93
N LYS A 40 -1.91 -10.05 15.81
CA LYS A 40 -2.10 -9.94 17.26
C LYS A 40 -2.05 -8.50 17.75
N ASN A 41 -1.27 -7.64 17.08
CA ASN A 41 -1.13 -6.25 17.46
C ASN A 41 -2.24 -5.38 16.86
N LYS A 42 -3.19 -4.97 17.71
CA LYS A 42 -4.31 -4.10 17.34
C LYS A 42 -3.88 -2.75 16.78
N GLY A 43 -2.72 -2.23 17.21
CA GLY A 43 -2.17 -0.97 16.70
C GLY A 43 -1.79 -1.03 15.22
N VAL A 44 -1.25 -2.16 14.76
CA VAL A 44 -0.92 -2.37 13.35
C VAL A 44 -2.20 -2.45 12.49
N ILE A 45 -3.23 -3.10 13.02
CA ILE A 45 -4.55 -3.16 12.35
C ILE A 45 -5.15 -1.76 12.24
N ALA A 46 -5.18 -1.00 13.34
CA ALA A 46 -5.69 0.36 13.36
C ALA A 46 -4.94 1.27 12.38
N LEU A 47 -3.60 1.19 12.36
CA LEU A 47 -2.77 1.93 11.39
C LEU A 47 -3.14 1.59 9.94
N GLY A 48 -3.32 0.30 9.63
CA GLY A 48 -3.73 -0.13 8.29
C GLY A 48 -5.11 0.41 7.88
N ILE A 49 -6.07 0.40 8.80
CA ILE A 49 -7.40 0.98 8.57
C ILE A 49 -7.32 2.50 8.37
N SER A 50 -6.53 3.20 9.20
CA SER A 50 -6.32 4.65 9.07
C SER A 50 -5.71 5.04 7.73
N ILE A 51 -4.71 4.28 7.25
CA ILE A 51 -4.11 4.51 5.93
C ILE A 51 -5.14 4.29 4.83
N TRP A 52 -5.94 3.22 4.90
CA TRP A 52 -7.01 2.97 3.93
C TRP A 52 -8.04 4.11 3.92
N PHE A 53 -8.51 4.51 5.10
CA PHE A 53 -9.51 5.57 5.26
C PHE A 53 -8.99 6.92 4.75
N PHE A 54 -7.72 7.25 5.02
CA PHE A 54 -7.08 8.45 4.49
C PHE A 54 -7.07 8.48 2.95
N ASN A 55 -6.75 7.36 2.29
CA ASN A 55 -6.80 7.27 0.83
C ASN A 55 -8.22 7.39 0.29
N LEU A 56 -9.21 6.79 0.98
CA LEU A 56 -10.62 6.92 0.62
C LEU A 56 -11.10 8.37 0.72
N LEU A 57 -10.71 9.08 1.79
CA LEU A 57 -11.07 10.49 1.97
C LEU A 57 -10.48 11.38 0.88
N ILE A 58 -9.25 11.12 0.43
CA ILE A 58 -8.66 11.85 -0.70
C ILE A 58 -9.50 11.67 -1.96
N LEU A 59 -9.99 10.46 -2.24
CA LEU A 59 -10.86 10.20 -3.40
C LEU A 59 -12.19 10.95 -3.30
N VAL A 60 -12.85 10.90 -2.13
CA VAL A 60 -14.11 11.61 -1.90
C VAL A 60 -13.92 13.11 -2.04
N ALA A 61 -12.86 13.66 -1.44
CA ALA A 61 -12.51 15.07 -1.54
C ALA A 61 -12.21 15.49 -2.99
N ALA A 62 -11.52 14.64 -3.76
CA ALA A 62 -11.27 14.89 -5.18
C ALA A 62 -12.58 14.97 -5.99
N VAL A 63 -13.54 14.07 -5.74
CA VAL A 63 -14.87 14.14 -6.39
C VAL A 63 -15.61 15.42 -6.01
N LEU A 64 -15.61 15.80 -4.73
CA LEU A 64 -16.24 17.05 -4.26
C LEU A 64 -15.60 18.31 -4.86
N ALA A 65 -14.28 18.31 -5.05
CA ALA A 65 -13.57 19.39 -5.73
C ALA A 65 -14.03 19.54 -7.19
N LEU A 66 -14.23 18.42 -7.91
CA LEU A 66 -14.76 18.41 -9.27
C LEU A 66 -16.22 18.89 -9.35
N CYS A 67 -17.01 18.66 -8.30
CA CYS A 67 -18.39 19.17 -8.17
C CYS A 67 -18.48 20.69 -7.87
N GLY A 68 -17.35 21.41 -7.84
CA GLY A 68 -17.32 22.87 -7.74
C GLY A 68 -16.96 23.44 -6.37
N VAL A 69 -16.64 22.60 -5.38
CA VAL A 69 -16.20 23.07 -4.05
C VAL A 69 -14.72 23.44 -4.07
N LYS A 70 -14.42 24.67 -4.50
CA LYS A 70 -13.04 25.17 -4.74
C LYS A 70 -12.10 25.05 -3.54
N PHE A 71 -12.60 25.22 -2.30
CA PHE A 71 -11.78 25.09 -1.09
C PHE A 71 -11.23 23.65 -0.91
N VAL A 72 -12.02 22.65 -1.29
CA VAL A 72 -11.64 21.23 -1.16
C VAL A 72 -10.50 20.86 -2.10
N ALA A 73 -10.36 21.54 -3.25
CA ALA A 73 -9.25 21.32 -4.18
C ALA A 73 -7.88 21.59 -3.52
N TRP A 74 -7.77 22.66 -2.73
CA TRP A 74 -6.55 22.98 -1.98
C TRP A 74 -6.24 21.94 -0.90
N VAL A 75 -7.27 21.43 -0.23
CA VAL A 75 -7.13 20.36 0.76
C VAL A 75 -6.63 19.08 0.11
N VAL A 76 -7.16 18.71 -1.06
CA VAL A 76 -6.70 17.53 -1.82
C VAL A 76 -5.24 17.69 -2.24
N LEU A 77 -4.87 18.86 -2.79
CA LEU A 77 -3.49 19.11 -3.21
C LEU A 77 -2.53 19.02 -2.02
N PHE A 78 -2.86 19.65 -0.89
CA PHE A 78 -2.05 19.59 0.31
C PHE A 78 -1.91 18.16 0.84
N ALA A 79 -3.01 17.40 0.90
CA ALA A 79 -3.02 16.01 1.33
C ALA A 79 -2.15 15.11 0.42
N LEU A 80 -2.20 15.33 -0.90
CA LEU A 80 -1.37 14.60 -1.87
C LEU A 80 0.12 14.89 -1.68
N LEU A 81 0.50 16.17 -1.51
CA LEU A 81 1.89 16.56 -1.27
C LEU A 81 2.42 15.98 0.05
N LEU A 82 1.63 16.06 1.11
CA LEU A 82 1.99 15.47 2.41
C LEU A 82 2.15 13.95 2.30
N LYS A 83 1.20 13.27 1.65
CA LYS A 83 1.26 11.82 1.40
C LYS A 83 2.53 11.44 0.65
N MET A 84 2.83 12.10 -0.47
CA MET A 84 4.02 11.84 -1.28
C MET A 84 5.31 12.07 -0.48
N THR A 85 5.34 13.12 0.35
CA THR A 85 6.50 13.43 1.21
C THR A 85 6.73 12.31 2.23
N VAL A 86 5.69 11.88 2.91
CA VAL A 86 5.77 10.79 3.91
C VAL A 86 6.16 9.46 3.24
N GLU A 87 5.59 9.13 2.08
CA GLU A 87 5.96 7.93 1.32
C GLU A 87 7.42 7.98 0.86
N PHE A 88 7.90 9.15 0.41
CA PHE A 88 9.30 9.34 0.05
C PHE A 88 10.25 9.10 1.23
N LEU A 89 9.98 9.74 2.38
CA LEU A 89 10.79 9.57 3.59
C LEU A 89 10.82 8.11 4.07
N PHE A 90 9.74 7.37 3.87
CA PHE A 90 9.65 5.97 4.26
C PHE A 90 10.37 5.03 3.26
N ILE A 91 10.26 5.28 1.95
CA ILE A 91 10.80 4.39 0.90
C ILE A 91 12.28 4.65 0.62
N GLN A 92 12.73 5.91 0.70
CA GLN A 92 14.12 6.30 0.42
C GLN A 92 15.19 5.45 1.16
N PRO A 93 15.10 5.17 2.47
CA PRO A 93 16.09 4.33 3.14
C PRO A 93 16.08 2.87 2.64
N LEU A 94 14.90 2.35 2.24
CA LEU A 94 14.77 0.99 1.70
C LEU A 94 15.38 0.88 0.31
N THR A 95 15.09 1.85 -0.59
CA THR A 95 15.67 1.85 -1.93
C THR A 95 17.17 2.08 -1.89
N ARG A 96 17.67 2.88 -0.94
CA ARG A 96 19.11 3.06 -0.72
C ARG A 96 19.77 1.77 -0.22
N PHE A 97 19.14 1.05 0.70
CA PHE A 97 19.64 -0.24 1.17
C PHE A 97 19.68 -1.30 0.05
N ALA A 98 18.67 -1.30 -0.81
CA ALA A 98 18.59 -2.21 -1.96
C ALA A 98 19.42 -1.76 -3.19
N SER A 99 20.09 -0.62 -3.13
CA SER A 99 20.79 0.00 -4.28
C SER A 99 19.89 0.22 -5.50
N ARG A 100 18.63 0.62 -5.27
CA ARG A 100 17.57 0.81 -6.29
C ARG A 100 16.91 2.20 -6.21
N ASN A 101 17.72 3.26 -6.07
CA ASN A 101 17.22 4.63 -5.92
C ASN A 101 16.50 5.16 -7.17
N GLU A 102 16.76 4.59 -8.34
CA GLU A 102 16.07 4.91 -9.59
C GLU A 102 14.56 4.68 -9.50
N LEU A 103 14.11 3.78 -8.62
CA LEU A 103 12.69 3.49 -8.40
C LEU A 103 11.93 4.67 -7.78
N LEU A 104 12.64 5.61 -7.12
CA LEU A 104 12.02 6.78 -6.49
C LEU A 104 11.43 7.75 -7.53
N TRP A 105 11.92 7.74 -8.78
CA TRP A 105 11.34 8.56 -9.85
C TRP A 105 9.91 8.17 -10.20
N TYR A 106 9.54 6.90 -9.99
CA TYR A 106 8.18 6.42 -10.23
C TYR A 106 7.24 6.72 -9.05
N LEU A 107 7.75 7.21 -7.92
CA LEU A 107 6.98 7.42 -6.70
C LEU A 107 5.79 8.36 -6.88
N PRO A 108 5.87 9.50 -7.61
CA PRO A 108 4.71 10.38 -7.81
C PRO A 108 3.58 9.67 -8.57
N LEU A 109 3.90 8.98 -9.66
CA LEU A 109 2.92 8.23 -10.46
C LEU A 109 2.32 7.06 -9.66
N LEU A 110 3.18 6.30 -8.97
CA LEU A 110 2.78 5.20 -8.11
C LEU A 110 1.92 5.70 -6.96
N SER A 111 2.24 6.84 -6.36
CA SER A 111 1.49 7.42 -5.23
C SER A 111 0.04 7.72 -5.60
N LEU A 112 -0.18 8.24 -6.82
CA LEU A 112 -1.51 8.48 -7.37
C LEU A 112 -2.25 7.18 -7.67
N ALA A 113 -1.61 6.23 -8.37
CA ALA A 113 -2.17 4.92 -8.63
C ALA A 113 -2.49 4.15 -7.33
N HIS A 114 -1.67 4.33 -6.31
CA HIS A 114 -1.79 3.68 -5.01
C HIS A 114 -3.06 4.09 -4.27
N ILE A 115 -3.54 5.33 -4.44
CA ILE A 115 -4.79 5.79 -3.83
C ILE A 115 -5.99 4.98 -4.35
N LEU A 116 -6.11 4.85 -5.67
CA LEU A 116 -7.17 4.06 -6.31
C LEU A 116 -7.05 2.58 -5.96
N TYR A 117 -5.83 2.05 -6.03
CA TYR A 117 -5.53 0.67 -5.73
C TYR A 117 -5.83 0.32 -4.26
N LEU A 118 -5.49 1.18 -3.29
CA LEU A 118 -5.74 0.93 -1.87
C LEU A 118 -7.24 0.93 -1.57
N ALA A 119 -7.98 1.87 -2.15
CA ALA A 119 -9.43 1.90 -2.03
C ALA A 119 -10.04 0.57 -2.51
N TYR A 120 -9.63 0.10 -3.69
CA TYR A 120 -10.09 -1.16 -4.27
C TYR A 120 -9.70 -2.40 -3.44
N ILE A 121 -8.43 -2.52 -3.04
CA ILE A 121 -7.94 -3.67 -2.29
C ILE A 121 -8.50 -3.73 -0.86
N GLY A 122 -8.75 -2.60 -0.20
CA GLY A 122 -9.36 -2.62 1.14
C GLY A 122 -10.78 -3.17 1.13
N ILE A 123 -11.54 -2.94 0.06
CA ILE A 123 -12.87 -3.55 -0.12
C ILE A 123 -12.73 -5.05 -0.40
N LEU A 124 -11.88 -5.43 -1.38
CA LEU A 124 -11.66 -6.84 -1.74
C LEU A 124 -11.00 -7.69 -0.64
N GLY A 125 -10.19 -7.08 0.22
CA GLY A 125 -9.50 -7.76 1.31
C GLY A 125 -10.44 -8.20 2.41
N ASN A 126 -11.55 -7.47 2.60
CA ASN A 126 -12.63 -7.81 3.52
C ASN A 126 -13.72 -8.66 2.87
N VAL A 127 -13.89 -8.54 1.54
CA VAL A 127 -14.94 -9.22 0.78
C VAL A 127 -14.32 -10.22 -0.21
N GLY A 128 -14.34 -11.50 0.16
CA GLY A 128 -14.22 -12.59 -0.81
C GLY A 128 -13.44 -13.81 -0.33
N LYS A 129 -13.90 -14.98 -0.79
CA LYS A 129 -13.11 -16.21 -0.81
C LYS A 129 -11.93 -16.00 -1.75
N TYR A 130 -10.73 -16.43 -1.35
CA TYR A 130 -9.58 -16.36 -2.24
C TYR A 130 -9.02 -17.76 -2.50
N ASP A 131 -8.61 -17.99 -3.75
CA ASP A 131 -8.00 -19.25 -4.15
C ASP A 131 -6.49 -19.23 -3.79
N TRP A 132 -6.05 -20.20 -3.00
CA TRP A 132 -4.66 -20.39 -2.63
C TRP A 132 -4.19 -21.77 -3.05
N LYS A 133 -3.34 -21.82 -4.08
CA LYS A 133 -2.73 -23.07 -4.58
C LYS A 133 -3.78 -24.18 -4.81
N GLY A 134 -4.89 -23.85 -5.47
CA GLY A 134 -5.99 -24.78 -5.76
C GLY A 134 -6.93 -25.08 -4.59
N ARG A 135 -6.90 -24.28 -3.52
CA ARG A 135 -7.82 -24.39 -2.38
C ARG A 135 -8.57 -23.07 -2.18
N GLN A 136 -9.89 -23.16 -2.08
CA GLN A 136 -10.74 -22.06 -1.67
C GLN A 136 -10.57 -21.81 -0.17
N VAL A 137 -9.91 -20.71 0.19
CA VAL A 137 -9.73 -20.30 1.58
C VAL A 137 -10.80 -19.25 1.90
N LYS A 138 -11.66 -19.55 2.88
CA LYS A 138 -12.59 -18.60 3.50
C LYS A 138 -11.85 -17.73 4.52
#